data_AF-A0A7J6T810-F1
#
_entry.id   AF-A0A7J6T810-F1
#
_cell.length_a   1.000
_cell.length_b   1.000
_cell.length_c   1.000
_cell.angle_alpha   90.00
_cell.angle_beta   90.00
_cell.angle_gamma   90.00
#
_symmetry.space_group_name_H-M   'P 1'
#
loop_
_entity.id
_entity.type
_entity.pdbx_description
1 polymer ?
#
loop_
_entity_poly.entity_id
_entity_poly.type
_entity_poly.pdbx_seq_one_letter_code
_entity_poly.pdbx_strand_id
1 'polypeptide(L)'
;SYFDDLRAFLNNQCSRPEQAQEPQAAVFMVEGLLRNYDDQAKNLGVSLTEDQQQLRDCLEELHHWMKSTKLDLGGAKKMSFRDYMCRGEFSNHWVRFEKTKHNMDVPMKALLKCDRLLGEDESSGLVQNLRAFFRPQILGSLHHLKSELINRYSARAFTVDHLDGVYVPSYRQQSLPADSPESGTSLLETKVIVWCNPNAAYYECAVYQPEWLDFYLGLGYGIVLWNYRGFGDSKGLCTPASLYTDSEVIMQWVAAQGAKRGHGFVQRVGVKLLGDGMEP
;
A
#
# COMPACT_ATOMS: atom_id res chain seq x y z
N SER A 1 -12.70 -12.69 -7.12
CA SER A 1 -11.57 -12.01 -6.45
C SER A 1 -10.27 -12.73 -6.81
N TYR A 2 -9.10 -12.15 -6.53
CA TYR A 2 -7.80 -12.81 -6.77
C TYR A 2 -7.67 -14.15 -6.02
N PHE A 3 -8.38 -14.33 -4.90
CA PHE A 3 -8.43 -15.60 -4.18
C PHE A 3 -9.30 -16.65 -4.90
N ASP A 4 -10.25 -16.25 -5.74
CA ASP A 4 -11.02 -17.17 -6.56
C ASP A 4 -10.17 -17.82 -7.65
N ASP A 5 -9.26 -17.09 -8.28
CA ASP A 5 -8.32 -17.65 -9.26
C ASP A 5 -7.41 -18.69 -8.61
N LEU A 6 -6.89 -18.39 -7.41
CA LEU A 6 -6.08 -19.32 -6.64
C LEU A 6 -6.89 -20.54 -6.20
N ARG A 7 -8.13 -20.34 -5.74
CA ARG A 7 -9.06 -21.41 -5.37
C ARG A 7 -9.44 -22.29 -6.56
N ALA A 8 -9.73 -21.70 -7.71
CA ALA A 8 -10.03 -22.42 -8.95
C ALA A 8 -8.83 -23.26 -9.39
N PHE A 9 -7.62 -22.69 -9.30
CA PHE A 9 -6.38 -23.42 -9.59
C PHE A 9 -6.19 -24.64 -8.67
N LEU A 10 -6.41 -24.46 -7.36
CA LEU A 10 -6.29 -25.53 -6.36
C LEU A 10 -7.39 -26.60 -6.52
N ASN A 11 -8.63 -26.20 -6.76
CA ASN A 11 -9.77 -27.11 -6.96
C ASN A 11 -9.65 -27.94 -8.23
N ASN A 12 -9.11 -27.37 -9.31
CA ASN A 12 -8.88 -28.07 -10.57
C ASN A 12 -7.63 -28.98 -10.57
N GLN A 13 -6.97 -29.15 -9.42
CA GLN A 13 -5.77 -29.96 -9.24
C GLN A 13 -4.71 -29.74 -10.34
N CYS A 14 -4.49 -28.49 -10.74
CA CYS A 14 -3.48 -28.12 -11.76
C CYS A 14 -3.73 -28.67 -13.18
N SER A 15 -4.97 -29.05 -13.54
CA SER A 15 -5.22 -29.73 -14.81
C SER A 15 -5.13 -28.79 -16.03
N ARG A 16 -5.53 -27.52 -15.91
CA ARG A 16 -5.54 -26.52 -16.99
C ARG A 16 -5.38 -25.09 -16.46
N PRO A 17 -4.14 -24.56 -16.39
CA PRO A 17 -3.89 -23.17 -15.96
C PRO A 17 -4.54 -22.09 -16.83
N GLU A 18 -4.97 -22.43 -18.05
CA GLU A 18 -5.61 -21.52 -19.02
C GLU A 18 -6.88 -20.80 -18.48
N GLN A 19 -7.44 -21.27 -17.37
CA GLN A 19 -8.62 -20.68 -16.74
C GLN A 19 -8.31 -19.59 -15.70
N ALA A 20 -7.06 -19.49 -15.22
CA ALA A 20 -6.66 -18.42 -14.31
C ALA A 20 -6.16 -17.24 -15.14
N GLN A 21 -6.81 -16.07 -15.04
CA GLN A 21 -6.45 -14.91 -15.85
C GLN A 21 -5.09 -14.33 -15.43
N GLU A 22 -4.82 -14.24 -14.12
CA GLU A 22 -3.57 -13.67 -13.60
C GLU A 22 -3.09 -14.34 -12.29
N PRO A 23 -2.66 -15.61 -12.32
CA PRO A 23 -2.22 -16.36 -11.13
C PRO A 23 -1.03 -15.72 -10.37
N GLN A 24 -0.18 -14.97 -11.07
CA GLN A 24 0.92 -14.20 -10.47
C GLN A 24 0.40 -13.05 -9.59
N ALA A 25 -0.75 -12.45 -9.93
CA ALA A 25 -1.35 -11.40 -9.12
C ALA A 25 -1.75 -11.90 -7.73
N ALA A 26 -2.23 -13.15 -7.62
CA ALA A 26 -2.55 -13.75 -6.32
C ALA A 26 -1.31 -13.87 -5.41
N VAL A 27 -0.17 -14.29 -5.97
CA VAL A 27 1.09 -14.37 -5.20
C VAL A 27 1.56 -12.98 -4.79
N PHE A 28 1.56 -12.03 -5.72
CA PHE A 28 1.99 -10.66 -5.43
C PHE A 28 1.10 -9.98 -4.40
N MET A 29 -0.20 -10.24 -4.41
CA MET A 29 -1.13 -9.72 -3.42
C MET A 29 -0.87 -10.32 -2.03
N VAL A 30 -0.67 -11.63 -1.90
CA VAL A 30 -0.31 -12.25 -0.60
C VAL A 30 1.00 -11.67 -0.07
N GLU A 31 2.02 -11.57 -0.91
CA GLU A 31 3.32 -11.01 -0.51
C GLU A 31 3.26 -9.51 -0.21
N GLY A 32 2.48 -8.75 -0.97
CA GLY A 32 2.25 -7.33 -0.77
C GLY A 32 1.56 -7.06 0.56
N LEU A 33 0.48 -7.78 0.88
CA LEU A 33 -0.23 -7.64 2.14
C LEU A 33 0.64 -8.03 3.35
N LEU A 34 1.41 -9.11 3.25
CA LEU A 34 2.34 -9.51 4.31
C LEU A 34 3.40 -8.43 4.58
N ARG A 35 4.01 -7.90 3.51
CA ARG A 35 4.98 -6.81 3.62
C ARG A 35 4.34 -5.57 4.22
N ASN A 36 3.12 -5.24 3.79
CA ASN A 36 2.38 -4.08 4.27
C ASN A 36 2.14 -4.14 5.79
N TYR A 37 1.70 -5.30 6.32
CA TYR A 37 1.51 -5.50 7.76
C TYR A 37 2.81 -5.48 8.54
N ASP A 38 3.87 -6.09 8.00
CA ASP A 38 5.19 -6.05 8.59
C ASP A 38 5.72 -4.61 8.72
N ASP A 39 5.51 -3.78 7.70
CA ASP A 39 5.92 -2.37 7.72
C ASP A 39 5.07 -1.54 8.67
N GLN A 40 3.77 -1.81 8.78
CA GLN A 40 2.93 -1.17 9.80
C GLN A 40 3.49 -1.43 11.21
N ALA A 41 3.83 -2.69 11.51
CA ALA A 41 4.36 -3.07 12.82
C ALA A 41 5.79 -2.56 13.07
N LYS A 42 6.70 -2.76 12.10
CA LYS A 42 8.14 -2.50 12.27
C LYS A 42 8.52 -1.05 11.98
N ASN A 43 8.02 -0.48 10.88
CA ASN A 43 8.46 0.82 10.39
C ASN A 43 7.57 1.96 10.90
N LEU A 44 6.26 1.70 11.08
CA LEU A 44 5.32 2.70 11.58
C LEU A 44 5.03 2.58 13.09
N GLY A 45 5.46 1.48 13.73
CA GLY A 45 5.22 1.25 15.17
C GLY A 45 3.74 1.05 15.53
N VAL A 46 2.93 0.64 14.56
CA VAL A 46 1.48 0.48 14.70
C VAL A 46 1.17 -0.93 15.17
N SER A 47 0.40 -1.05 16.26
CA SER A 47 -0.16 -2.35 16.65
C SER A 47 -1.25 -2.75 15.66
N LEU A 48 -1.11 -3.92 15.04
CA LEU A 48 -2.17 -4.50 14.21
C LEU A 48 -3.40 -4.77 15.08
N THR A 49 -4.59 -4.59 14.50
CA THR A 49 -5.84 -5.03 15.14
C THR A 49 -5.90 -6.55 15.18
N GLU A 50 -6.80 -7.12 15.99
CA GLU A 50 -6.99 -8.57 16.05
C GLU A 50 -7.33 -9.16 14.67
N ASP A 51 -8.24 -8.53 13.93
CA ASP A 51 -8.62 -8.95 12.58
C ASP A 51 -7.44 -8.87 11.60
N GLN A 52 -6.62 -7.81 11.67
CA GLN A 52 -5.42 -7.66 10.84
C GLN A 52 -4.37 -8.73 11.17
N GLN A 53 -4.16 -9.01 12.46
CA GLN A 53 -3.25 -10.07 12.90
C GLN A 53 -3.74 -11.43 12.41
N GLN A 54 -5.04 -11.73 12.56
CA GLN A 54 -5.61 -12.98 12.08
C GLN A 54 -5.47 -13.12 10.56
N LEU A 55 -5.66 -12.04 9.79
CA LEU A 55 -5.47 -12.07 8.34
C LEU A 55 -4.00 -12.29 7.99
N ARG A 56 -3.08 -11.57 8.64
CA ARG A 56 -1.63 -11.74 8.48
C ARG A 56 -1.21 -13.19 8.71
N ASP A 57 -1.66 -13.81 9.80
CA ASP A 57 -1.33 -15.20 10.13
C ASP A 57 -1.83 -16.18 9.05
N CYS A 58 -3.03 -15.95 8.49
CA CYS A 58 -3.56 -16.76 7.39
C CYS A 58 -2.74 -16.59 6.10
N LEU A 59 -2.34 -15.35 5.80
CA LEU A 59 -1.49 -15.05 4.65
C LEU A 59 -0.10 -15.67 4.82
N GLU A 60 0.47 -15.68 6.03
CA GLU A 60 1.75 -16.33 6.33
C GLU A 60 1.68 -17.85 6.14
N GLU A 61 0.61 -18.48 6.64
CA GLU A 61 0.36 -19.91 6.45
C GLU A 61 0.24 -20.26 4.96
N LEU A 62 -0.53 -19.46 4.20
CA LEU A 62 -0.68 -19.62 2.76
C LEU A 62 0.66 -19.42 2.03
N HIS A 63 1.43 -18.40 2.39
CA HIS A 63 2.73 -18.12 1.79
C HIS A 63 3.75 -19.24 2.06
N HIS A 64 3.78 -19.73 3.30
CA HIS A 64 4.62 -20.85 3.68
C HIS A 64 4.26 -22.12 2.90
N TRP A 65 2.96 -22.38 2.74
CA TRP A 65 2.48 -23.48 1.92
C TRP A 65 2.90 -23.35 0.45
N MET A 66 2.77 -22.15 -0.14
CA MET A 66 3.17 -21.90 -1.53
C MET A 66 4.69 -22.10 -1.76
N LYS A 67 5.52 -21.75 -0.78
CA LYS A 67 6.98 -21.93 -0.85
C LYS A 67 7.42 -23.38 -0.64
N SER A 68 6.78 -24.09 0.28
CA SER A 68 7.13 -25.46 0.65
C SER A 68 6.58 -26.51 -0.32
N THR A 69 5.43 -26.24 -0.93
CA THR A 69 4.78 -27.15 -1.87
C THR A 69 5.53 -27.21 -3.18
N LYS A 70 5.91 -28.42 -3.61
CA LYS A 70 6.63 -28.66 -4.86
C LYS A 70 5.70 -29.18 -5.94
N LEU A 71 5.88 -28.66 -7.13
CA LEU A 71 5.22 -29.07 -8.36
C LEU A 71 6.20 -29.86 -9.23
N ASP A 72 5.74 -31.00 -9.73
CA ASP A 72 6.37 -31.78 -10.78
C ASP A 72 5.86 -31.30 -12.14
N LEU A 73 6.76 -30.77 -12.96
CA LEU A 73 6.45 -30.24 -14.29
C LEU A 73 6.71 -31.26 -15.41
N GLY A 74 7.03 -32.50 -15.06
CA GLY A 74 7.57 -33.47 -16.01
C GLY A 74 9.05 -33.23 -16.29
N GLY A 75 9.79 -34.31 -16.57
CA GLY A 75 11.21 -34.23 -16.95
C GLY A 75 12.11 -33.61 -15.87
N ALA A 76 12.28 -34.30 -14.72
CA ALA A 76 13.19 -34.00 -13.61
C ALA A 76 13.11 -32.60 -12.96
N LYS A 77 12.35 -31.65 -13.51
CA LYS A 77 12.27 -30.28 -13.03
C LYS A 77 11.17 -30.15 -11.98
N LYS A 78 11.60 -29.93 -10.74
CA LYS A 78 10.72 -29.56 -9.61
C LYS A 78 10.85 -28.09 -9.29
N MET A 79 9.76 -27.44 -8.91
CA MET A 79 9.78 -26.06 -8.41
C MET A 79 8.72 -25.83 -7.35
N SER A 80 8.85 -24.74 -6.57
CA SER A 80 7.79 -24.40 -5.63
C SER A 80 6.52 -23.93 -6.35
N PHE A 81 5.37 -24.09 -5.71
CA PHE A 81 4.11 -23.54 -6.21
C PHE A 81 4.22 -22.03 -6.42
N ARG A 82 4.84 -21.32 -5.47
CA ARG A 82 5.13 -19.89 -5.61
C ARG A 82 5.92 -19.59 -6.90
N ASP A 83 7.06 -20.24 -7.10
CA ASP A 83 7.93 -19.95 -8.25
C ASP A 83 7.27 -20.31 -9.57
N TYR A 84 6.40 -21.33 -9.57
CA TYR A 84 5.59 -21.68 -10.72
C TYR A 84 4.58 -20.58 -11.06
N MET A 85 3.82 -20.11 -10.06
CA MET A 85 2.82 -19.04 -10.25
C MET A 85 3.47 -17.72 -10.67
N CYS A 86 4.65 -17.38 -10.13
CA CYS A 86 5.40 -16.17 -10.49
C CYS A 86 6.00 -16.21 -11.91
N ARG A 87 6.20 -17.39 -12.51
CA ARG A 87 6.77 -17.47 -13.87
C ARG A 87 5.79 -16.99 -14.93
N GLY A 88 4.49 -17.10 -14.70
CA GLY A 88 3.46 -16.78 -15.71
C GLY A 88 3.47 -17.70 -16.95
N GLU A 89 4.49 -18.54 -17.12
CA GLU A 89 4.66 -19.47 -18.23
C GLU A 89 3.93 -20.78 -17.94
N PHE A 90 2.62 -20.77 -18.13
CA PHE A 90 1.78 -21.95 -18.05
C PHE A 90 1.90 -22.77 -19.33
N SER A 91 2.96 -23.57 -19.42
CA SER A 91 3.13 -24.47 -20.57
C SER A 91 2.04 -25.54 -20.61
N ASN A 92 1.75 -26.10 -21.79
CA ASN A 92 0.80 -27.21 -22.01
C ASN A 92 1.18 -28.53 -21.32
N HIS A 93 2.18 -28.53 -20.43
CA HIS A 93 2.62 -29.71 -19.71
C HIS A 93 1.74 -29.93 -18.48
N TRP A 94 1.41 -31.18 -18.23
CA TRP A 94 0.68 -31.59 -17.04
C TRP A 94 1.48 -31.27 -15.80
N VAL A 95 0.96 -30.39 -14.96
CA VAL A 95 1.55 -30.07 -13.66
C VAL A 95 0.89 -30.92 -12.59
N ARG A 96 1.70 -31.57 -11.76
CA ARG A 96 1.20 -32.39 -10.65
C ARG A 96 1.85 -31.97 -9.35
N PHE A 97 1.05 -31.94 -8.30
CA PHE A 97 1.59 -31.88 -6.95
C PHE A 97 2.43 -33.13 -6.67
N GLU A 98 3.56 -32.96 -6.00
CA GLU A 98 4.40 -34.09 -5.61
C GLU A 98 3.61 -35.03 -4.69
N LYS A 99 3.44 -36.30 -5.08
CA LYS A 99 2.44 -37.24 -4.51
C LYS A 99 2.50 -37.49 -3.00
N THR A 100 3.53 -37.01 -2.29
CA THR A 100 3.86 -37.53 -0.95
C THR A 100 3.49 -36.65 0.24
N LYS A 101 3.07 -35.38 0.12
CA LYS A 101 2.87 -34.54 1.34
C LYS A 101 1.84 -33.41 1.31
N HIS A 102 1.02 -33.25 0.27
CA HIS A 102 0.24 -32.03 0.15
C HIS A 102 -1.15 -32.16 0.77
N ASN A 103 -1.27 -31.67 2.01
CA ASN A 103 -2.56 -31.41 2.62
C ASN A 103 -3.15 -30.13 2.01
N MET A 104 -4.07 -30.29 1.06
CA MET A 104 -4.79 -29.18 0.43
C MET A 104 -5.77 -28.50 1.39
N ASP A 105 -6.09 -29.10 2.54
CA ASP A 105 -6.97 -28.49 3.53
C ASP A 105 -6.36 -27.22 4.12
N VAL A 106 -5.03 -27.17 4.24
CA VAL A 106 -4.30 -26.04 4.81
C VAL A 106 -4.51 -24.76 3.97
N PRO A 107 -4.10 -24.70 2.69
CA PRO A 107 -4.29 -23.50 1.88
C PRO A 107 -5.77 -23.18 1.67
N MET A 108 -6.65 -24.19 1.57
CA MET A 108 -8.08 -23.96 1.40
C MET A 108 -8.73 -23.33 2.64
N LYS A 109 -8.37 -23.78 3.85
CA LYS A 109 -8.83 -23.15 5.09
C LYS A 109 -8.30 -21.73 5.25
N ALA A 110 -7.03 -21.51 4.93
CA ALA A 110 -6.43 -20.17 4.96
C ALA A 110 -7.17 -19.23 3.99
N LEU A 111 -7.43 -19.66 2.76
CA LEU A 111 -8.17 -18.88 1.75
C LEU A 111 -9.59 -18.55 2.20
N LEU A 112 -10.34 -19.53 2.69
CA LEU A 112 -11.70 -19.29 3.19
C LEU A 112 -11.73 -18.32 4.39
N LYS A 113 -10.69 -18.36 5.23
CA LYS A 113 -10.56 -17.42 6.34
C LYS A 113 -10.20 -16.02 5.85
N CYS A 114 -9.34 -15.89 4.85
CA CYS A 114 -9.05 -14.61 4.19
C CYS A 114 -10.31 -13.96 3.62
N ASP A 115 -11.11 -14.68 2.83
CA ASP A 115 -12.36 -14.14 2.25
C ASP A 115 -13.34 -13.65 3.32
N ARG A 116 -13.51 -14.45 4.39
CA ARG A 116 -14.39 -14.09 5.50
C ARG A 116 -13.95 -12.82 6.21
N LEU A 117 -12.64 -12.68 6.44
CA LEU A 117 -12.05 -11.50 7.08
C LEU A 117 -12.24 -10.28 6.18
N LEU A 118 -11.96 -10.41 4.88
CA LEU A 118 -12.11 -9.35 3.88
C LEU A 118 -13.58 -8.98 3.58
N GLY A 119 -14.53 -9.78 4.05
CA GLY A 119 -15.96 -9.46 3.95
C GLY A 119 -16.59 -9.91 2.63
N GLU A 120 -15.97 -10.83 1.89
CA GLU A 120 -16.55 -11.46 0.70
C GLU A 120 -17.57 -12.58 1.05
N ASP A 121 -18.27 -12.44 2.19
CA ASP A 121 -19.29 -13.41 2.60
C ASP A 121 -20.64 -13.01 1.98
N GLU A 122 -21.20 -13.85 1.10
CA GLU A 122 -22.42 -13.59 0.29
C GLU A 122 -23.74 -13.40 1.09
N SER A 123 -23.69 -13.35 2.42
CA SER A 123 -24.90 -13.32 3.26
C SER A 123 -25.45 -11.90 3.46
N SER A 124 -26.15 -11.37 2.44
CA SER A 124 -26.84 -10.08 2.48
C SER A 124 -27.74 -9.90 3.71
N GLY A 125 -27.29 -9.12 4.71
CA GLY A 125 -28.07 -8.84 5.91
C GLY A 125 -27.79 -7.47 6.53
N LEU A 126 -28.83 -6.78 7.03
CA LEU A 126 -28.75 -5.47 7.70
C LEU A 126 -27.76 -5.44 8.87
N VAL A 127 -27.64 -6.55 9.61
CA VAL A 127 -26.70 -6.70 10.73
C VAL A 127 -25.25 -6.73 10.24
N GLN A 128 -25.00 -7.24 9.05
CA GLN A 128 -23.65 -7.30 8.46
C GLN A 128 -23.23 -5.93 7.93
N ASN A 129 -24.15 -5.12 7.39
CA ASN A 129 -23.87 -3.72 7.01
C ASN A 129 -23.49 -2.85 8.21
N LEU A 130 -24.19 -3.02 9.34
CA LEU A 130 -23.83 -2.38 10.61
C LEU A 130 -22.47 -2.89 11.12
N ARG A 131 -22.20 -4.19 11.06
CA ARG A 131 -20.87 -4.74 11.40
C ARG A 131 -19.76 -4.25 10.48
N ALA A 132 -20.01 -4.13 9.18
CA ALA A 132 -19.05 -3.61 8.21
C ALA A 132 -18.72 -2.14 8.47
N PHE A 133 -19.70 -1.36 8.92
CA PHE A 133 -19.51 0.03 9.32
C PHE A 133 -18.62 0.18 10.57
N PHE A 134 -18.72 -0.75 11.53
CA PHE A 134 -17.88 -0.76 12.74
C PHE A 134 -16.65 -1.66 12.65
N ARG A 135 -16.42 -2.36 11.52
CA ARG A 135 -15.23 -3.18 11.33
C ARG A 135 -14.03 -2.26 11.14
N PRO A 136 -12.93 -2.48 11.87
CA PRO A 136 -11.68 -1.82 11.55
C PRO A 136 -11.33 -2.15 10.09
N GLN A 137 -11.03 -1.13 9.29
CA GLN A 137 -10.69 -1.30 7.89
C GLN A 137 -9.42 -2.16 7.77
N ILE A 138 -9.61 -3.43 7.39
CA ILE A 138 -8.54 -4.41 7.24
C ILE A 138 -7.62 -4.01 6.07
N LEU A 139 -8.21 -3.42 5.02
CA LEU A 139 -7.57 -2.78 3.87
C LEU A 139 -8.07 -1.35 3.76
N GLY A 140 -7.22 -0.47 3.22
CA GLY A 140 -7.57 0.94 3.00
C GLY A 140 -7.47 1.84 4.24
N SER A 141 -6.99 1.33 5.39
CA SER A 141 -6.66 2.20 6.51
C SER A 141 -5.53 3.17 6.13
N LEU A 142 -5.46 4.35 6.76
CA LEU A 142 -4.40 5.32 6.45
C LEU A 142 -3.00 4.74 6.64
N HIS A 143 -2.80 3.90 7.67
CA HIS A 143 -1.54 3.18 7.89
C HIS A 143 -1.23 2.18 6.78
N HIS A 144 -2.25 1.47 6.30
CA HIS A 144 -2.12 0.57 5.16
C HIS A 144 -1.71 1.35 3.89
N LEU A 145 -2.38 2.46 3.59
CA LEU A 145 -2.09 3.28 2.42
C LEU A 145 -0.70 3.95 2.51
N LYS A 146 -0.31 4.39 3.71
CA LYS A 146 1.04 4.90 4.00
C LYS A 146 2.10 3.84 3.73
N SER A 147 1.86 2.61 4.20
CA SER A 147 2.73 1.46 3.95
C SER A 147 2.80 1.09 2.47
N GLU A 148 1.70 1.20 1.72
CA GLU A 148 1.70 1.04 0.26
C GLU A 148 2.60 2.08 -0.43
N LEU A 149 2.54 3.34 -0.02
CA LEU A 149 3.41 4.39 -0.58
C LEU A 149 4.90 4.13 -0.28
N ILE A 150 5.21 3.69 0.94
CA ILE A 150 6.58 3.31 1.33
C ILE A 150 7.08 2.17 0.44
N ASN A 151 6.27 1.13 0.27
CA ASN A 151 6.62 -0.05 -0.50
C ASN A 151 6.75 0.20 -2.00
N ARG A 152 5.79 0.95 -2.58
CA ARG A 152 5.71 1.16 -4.02
C ARG A 152 6.68 2.24 -4.50
N TYR A 153 6.92 3.27 -3.70
CA TYR A 153 7.67 4.46 -4.13
C TYR A 153 8.90 4.78 -3.26
N SER A 154 9.33 3.86 -2.40
CA SER A 154 10.42 4.09 -1.43
C SER A 154 10.17 5.35 -0.57
N ALA A 155 8.90 5.59 -0.26
CA ALA A 155 8.49 6.78 0.45
C ALA A 155 8.97 6.76 1.92
N ARG A 156 9.05 7.94 2.53
CA ARG A 156 9.55 8.13 3.89
C ARG A 156 8.51 8.82 4.74
N ALA A 157 8.03 8.14 5.78
CA ALA A 157 7.14 8.71 6.78
C ALA A 157 7.83 9.84 7.56
N PHE A 158 7.08 10.88 7.91
CA PHE A 158 7.54 11.91 8.85
C PHE A 158 6.39 12.43 9.71
N THR A 159 6.75 13.09 10.80
CA THR A 159 5.81 13.85 11.63
C THR A 159 6.45 15.20 11.94
N VAL A 160 5.70 16.29 11.75
CA VAL A 160 6.15 17.64 12.08
C VAL A 160 5.01 18.41 12.73
N ASP A 161 5.26 18.98 13.91
CA ASP A 161 4.25 19.71 14.70
C ASP A 161 2.90 18.98 14.80
N HIS A 162 2.95 17.68 15.12
CA HIS A 162 1.79 16.80 15.19
C HIS A 162 1.03 16.60 13.86
N LEU A 163 1.61 16.96 12.73
CA LEU A 163 1.13 16.67 11.39
C LEU A 163 1.83 15.43 10.84
N ASP A 164 1.03 14.45 10.42
CA ASP A 164 1.50 13.23 9.78
C ASP A 164 1.70 13.44 8.28
N GLY A 165 2.79 12.90 7.74
CA GLY A 165 3.04 12.95 6.30
C GLY A 165 4.00 11.89 5.78
N VAL A 166 4.16 11.92 4.46
CA VAL A 166 5.05 11.06 3.69
C VAL A 166 5.75 11.90 2.63
N TYR A 167 7.06 11.73 2.52
CA TYR A 167 7.84 12.19 1.38
C TYR A 167 8.04 11.05 0.39
N VAL A 168 7.63 11.25 -0.86
CA VAL A 168 7.85 10.35 -1.97
C VAL A 168 9.00 10.89 -2.83
N PRO A 169 10.18 10.25 -2.85
CA PRO A 169 11.31 10.70 -3.66
C PRO A 169 11.03 10.52 -5.16
N SER A 170 11.61 11.38 -6.01
CA SER A 170 11.56 11.19 -7.48
C SER A 170 12.14 9.84 -7.91
N TYR A 171 11.75 9.31 -9.08
CA TYR A 171 12.30 8.03 -9.57
C TYR A 171 13.83 8.04 -9.71
N ARG A 172 14.41 9.20 -10.04
CA ARG A 172 15.87 9.37 -10.06
C ARG A 172 16.49 9.11 -8.68
N GLN A 173 15.88 9.66 -7.63
CA GLN A 173 16.36 9.50 -6.26
C GLN A 173 16.07 8.09 -5.71
N GLN A 174 14.97 7.46 -6.13
CA GLN A 174 14.67 6.05 -5.80
C GLN A 174 15.70 5.07 -6.38
N SER A 175 16.32 5.42 -7.51
CA SER A 175 17.30 4.58 -8.20
C SER A 175 18.72 4.67 -7.60
N LEU A 176 18.95 5.60 -6.67
CA LEU A 176 20.26 5.77 -6.04
C LEU A 176 20.49 4.72 -4.95
N PRO A 177 21.71 4.17 -4.82
CA PRO A 177 22.04 3.29 -3.70
C PRO A 177 21.82 4.01 -2.36
N ALA A 178 21.21 3.32 -1.40
CA ALA A 178 20.93 3.84 -0.05
C ALA A 178 22.19 4.38 0.66
N ASP A 179 23.37 3.83 0.34
CA ASP A 179 24.67 4.17 0.93
C ASP A 179 25.51 5.13 0.08
N SER A 180 24.92 5.74 -0.97
CA SER A 180 25.68 6.71 -1.78
C SER A 180 26.03 7.95 -0.95
N PRO A 181 27.28 8.44 -0.94
CA PRO A 181 27.68 9.63 -0.19
C PRO A 181 27.01 10.93 -0.68
N GLU A 182 26.35 10.89 -1.85
CA GLU A 182 25.44 11.95 -2.30
C GLU A 182 24.18 12.04 -1.42
N SER A 183 23.80 11.00 -0.66
CA SER A 183 22.69 11.03 0.32
C SER A 183 22.99 11.83 1.60
N GLY A 184 24.23 12.32 1.74
CA GLY A 184 24.72 13.01 2.92
C GLY A 184 24.43 14.50 2.89
N THR A 185 23.23 14.89 3.34
CA THR A 185 22.90 16.05 4.22
C THR A 185 21.51 16.64 3.98
N SER A 186 20.86 16.37 2.85
CA SER A 186 19.55 16.93 2.50
C SER A 186 18.54 15.82 2.21
N LEU A 187 17.57 15.60 3.11
CA LEU A 187 16.52 14.58 2.92
C LEU A 187 15.75 14.79 1.59
N LEU A 188 15.72 16.04 1.09
CA LEU A 188 14.99 16.48 -0.10
C LEU A 188 15.93 17.10 -1.16
N GLU A 189 16.84 16.32 -1.76
CA GLU A 189 17.80 16.82 -2.78
C GLU A 189 17.19 17.22 -4.14
N THR A 190 15.89 17.04 -4.31
CA THR A 190 15.17 17.30 -5.56
C THR A 190 14.23 18.50 -5.44
N LYS A 191 13.68 18.93 -6.58
CA LYS A 191 12.57 19.90 -6.57
C LYS A 191 11.39 19.22 -5.89
N VAL A 192 10.79 19.84 -4.88
CA VAL A 192 9.68 19.25 -4.14
C VAL A 192 8.36 19.93 -4.48
N ILE A 193 7.32 19.14 -4.66
CA ILE A 193 5.92 19.58 -4.70
C ILE A 193 5.30 19.23 -3.36
N VAL A 194 4.74 20.23 -2.67
CA VAL A 194 3.90 20.00 -1.49
C VAL A 194 2.46 19.89 -1.97
N TRP A 195 1.85 18.73 -1.78
CA TRP A 195 0.51 18.45 -2.26
C TRP A 195 -0.52 18.75 -1.17
N CYS A 196 -1.39 19.74 -1.43
CA CYS A 196 -2.51 20.09 -0.56
C CYS A 196 -3.84 19.70 -1.23
N ASN A 197 -4.35 18.50 -0.96
CA ASN A 197 -5.60 18.02 -1.55
C ASN A 197 -6.81 18.56 -0.77
N PRO A 198 -7.90 19.07 -1.39
CA PRO A 198 -9.04 19.63 -0.68
C PRO A 198 -9.82 18.66 0.23
N ASN A 199 -9.75 17.35 0.01
CA ASN A 199 -10.66 16.38 0.67
C ASN A 199 -10.03 15.55 1.80
N ALA A 200 -8.82 15.90 2.28
CA ALA A 200 -8.09 15.15 3.31
C ALA A 200 -7.83 13.64 3.02
N ALA A 201 -8.18 13.15 1.82
CA ALA A 201 -7.99 11.77 1.35
C ALA A 201 -6.67 11.61 0.58
N TYR A 202 -5.58 12.09 1.17
CA TYR A 202 -4.27 12.24 0.55
C TYR A 202 -3.60 10.89 0.21
N TYR A 203 -3.55 9.93 1.14
CA TYR A 203 -2.97 8.62 0.86
C TYR A 203 -3.85 7.82 -0.10
N GLU A 204 -5.17 7.92 0.05
CA GLU A 204 -6.16 7.26 -0.81
C GLU A 204 -6.01 7.73 -2.26
N CYS A 205 -5.97 9.05 -2.49
CA CYS A 205 -5.78 9.60 -3.82
C CYS A 205 -4.41 9.20 -4.39
N ALA A 206 -3.33 9.26 -3.60
CA ALA A 206 -2.00 8.92 -4.09
C ALA A 206 -1.83 7.42 -4.42
N VAL A 207 -2.53 6.52 -3.71
CA VAL A 207 -2.47 5.08 -3.93
C VAL A 207 -3.39 4.64 -5.08
N TYR A 208 -4.64 5.12 -5.09
CA TYR A 208 -5.65 4.66 -6.04
C TYR A 208 -5.72 5.49 -7.33
N GLN A 209 -5.18 6.71 -7.35
CA GLN A 209 -5.06 7.57 -8.54
C GLN A 209 -3.59 8.02 -8.70
N PRO A 210 -2.67 7.07 -8.96
CA PRO A 210 -1.24 7.32 -8.95
C PRO A 210 -0.77 8.14 -10.16
N GLU A 211 -1.60 8.40 -11.16
CA GLU A 211 -1.18 9.00 -12.44
C GLU A 211 -0.52 10.37 -12.24
N TRP A 212 -1.07 11.18 -11.34
CA TRP A 212 -0.49 12.48 -10.98
C TRP A 212 0.80 12.34 -10.19
N LEU A 213 0.87 11.36 -9.31
CA LEU A 213 2.08 11.06 -8.54
C LEU A 213 3.19 10.65 -9.52
N ASP A 214 2.95 9.62 -10.33
CA ASP A 214 3.88 9.07 -11.32
C ASP A 214 4.35 10.13 -12.33
N PHE A 215 3.45 11.00 -12.78
CA PHE A 215 3.78 12.11 -13.67
C PHE A 215 4.87 13.02 -13.08
N TYR A 216 4.69 13.50 -11.84
CA TYR A 216 5.65 14.41 -11.21
C TYR A 216 6.94 13.71 -10.80
N LEU A 217 6.85 12.46 -10.32
CA LEU A 217 8.03 11.65 -10.02
C LEU A 217 8.89 11.41 -11.27
N GLY A 218 8.26 11.20 -12.43
CA GLY A 218 8.91 11.08 -13.75
C GLY A 218 9.58 12.37 -14.22
N LEU A 219 9.04 13.52 -13.86
CA LEU A 219 9.67 14.83 -14.11
C LEU A 219 10.84 15.15 -13.16
N GLY A 220 11.19 14.24 -12.25
CA GLY A 220 12.28 14.42 -11.29
C GLY A 220 11.90 15.24 -10.06
N TYR A 221 10.60 15.41 -9.77
CA TYR A 221 10.14 16.04 -8.55
C TYR A 221 9.95 15.00 -7.45
N GLY A 222 10.33 15.36 -6.22
CA GLY A 222 9.85 14.69 -5.02
C GLY A 222 8.51 15.28 -4.60
N ILE A 223 7.70 14.51 -3.87
CA ILE A 223 6.34 14.90 -3.50
C ILE A 223 6.18 14.74 -1.99
N VAL A 224 5.70 15.79 -1.33
CA VAL A 224 5.31 15.75 0.08
C VAL A 224 3.80 15.69 0.18
N LEU A 225 3.33 14.60 0.78
CA LEU A 225 1.94 14.34 1.13
C LEU A 225 1.80 14.51 2.65
N TRP A 226 0.74 15.16 3.11
CA TRP A 226 0.50 15.32 4.54
C TRP A 226 -1.00 15.39 4.85
N ASN A 227 -1.35 14.98 6.07
CA ASN A 227 -2.70 15.07 6.58
C ASN A 227 -2.94 16.42 7.25
N TYR A 228 -4.07 17.05 6.93
CA TYR A 228 -4.56 18.16 7.74
C TYR A 228 -4.78 17.72 9.17
N ARG A 229 -4.60 18.65 10.11
CA ARG A 229 -4.94 18.39 11.51
C ARG A 229 -6.37 17.86 11.67
N GLY A 230 -6.53 16.88 12.57
CA GLY A 230 -7.82 16.22 12.79
C GLY A 230 -8.13 15.10 11.80
N PHE A 231 -7.23 14.84 10.83
CA PHE A 231 -7.31 13.69 9.92
C PHE A 231 -6.13 12.75 10.15
N GLY A 232 -6.43 11.45 10.08
CA GLY A 232 -5.48 10.38 10.40
C GLY A 232 -4.74 10.59 11.70
N ASP A 233 -3.41 10.55 11.63
CA ASP A 233 -2.56 10.75 12.80
C ASP A 233 -2.27 12.22 13.11
N SER A 234 -2.65 13.15 12.22
CA SER A 234 -2.50 14.58 12.48
C SER A 234 -3.44 15.05 13.58
N LYS A 235 -2.91 15.71 14.62
CA LYS A 235 -3.69 16.10 15.81
C LYS A 235 -4.19 17.54 15.74
N GLY A 236 -5.31 17.81 16.40
CA GLY A 236 -5.88 19.15 16.54
C GLY A 236 -7.19 19.37 15.76
N LEU A 237 -7.75 20.58 15.90
CA LEU A 237 -9.02 20.94 15.27
C LEU A 237 -8.82 21.59 13.90
N CYS A 238 -9.42 21.03 12.85
CA CYS A 238 -9.37 21.58 11.51
C CYS A 238 -10.20 22.87 11.40
N THR A 239 -9.53 24.01 11.24
CA THR A 239 -10.12 25.33 10.97
C THR A 239 -9.37 26.03 9.82
N PRO A 240 -9.96 26.97 9.07
CA PRO A 240 -9.26 27.65 7.99
C PRO A 240 -7.95 28.34 8.44
N ALA A 241 -7.96 29.01 9.59
CA ALA A 241 -6.77 29.65 10.16
C ALA A 241 -5.68 28.63 10.49
N SER A 242 -6.09 27.48 11.04
CA SER A 242 -5.15 26.44 11.42
C SER A 242 -4.54 25.70 10.24
N LEU A 243 -5.31 25.50 9.15
CA LEU A 243 -4.80 24.93 7.89
C LEU A 243 -3.74 25.82 7.25
N TYR A 244 -3.91 27.15 7.33
CA TYR A 244 -2.90 28.09 6.88
C TYR A 244 -1.60 27.92 7.67
N THR A 245 -1.68 27.89 9.00
CA THR A 245 -0.52 27.67 9.87
C THR A 245 0.15 26.32 9.61
N ASP A 246 -0.63 25.24 9.45
CA ASP A 246 -0.10 23.91 9.13
C ASP A 246 0.68 23.93 7.81
N SER A 247 0.16 24.63 6.80
CA SER A 247 0.85 24.74 5.51
C SER A 247 2.20 25.47 5.63
N GLU A 248 2.30 26.50 6.47
CA GLU A 248 3.56 27.19 6.74
C GLU A 248 4.54 26.27 7.47
N VAL A 249 4.08 25.47 8.44
CA VAL A 249 4.92 24.48 9.14
C VAL A 249 5.49 23.46 8.16
N ILE A 250 4.67 22.91 7.27
CA ILE A 250 5.12 21.95 6.25
C ILE A 250 6.14 22.60 5.31
N MET A 251 5.88 23.83 4.84
CA MET A 251 6.81 24.54 3.97
C MET A 251 8.15 24.84 4.66
N GLN A 252 8.12 25.22 5.93
CA GLN A 252 9.32 25.43 6.74
C GLN A 252 10.10 24.12 6.93
N TRP A 253 9.41 23.02 7.21
CA TRP A 253 10.01 21.70 7.31
C TRP A 253 10.69 21.30 6.00
N VAL A 254 9.99 21.41 4.86
CA VAL A 254 10.55 21.12 3.53
C VAL A 254 11.79 21.96 3.24
N ALA A 255 11.77 23.25 3.58
CA ALA A 255 12.94 24.12 3.42
C ALA A 255 14.10 23.70 4.34
N ALA A 256 13.82 23.34 5.59
CA ALA A 256 14.82 22.87 6.54
C ALA A 256 15.46 21.53 6.12
N GLN A 257 14.74 20.70 5.36
CA GLN A 257 15.27 19.46 4.79
C GLN A 257 16.14 19.65 3.53
N GLY A 258 16.43 20.90 3.14
CA GLY A 258 17.35 21.22 2.03
C GLY A 258 16.70 21.25 0.65
N ALA A 259 15.36 21.23 0.57
CA ALA A 259 14.65 21.29 -0.70
C ALA A 259 15.01 22.57 -1.47
N LYS A 260 15.54 22.38 -2.68
CA LYS A 260 15.74 23.49 -3.63
C LYS A 260 14.37 23.93 -4.11
N ARG A 261 14.02 25.22 -3.93
CA ARG A 261 12.78 25.80 -4.44
C ARG A 261 12.63 25.44 -5.93
N GLY A 262 11.66 24.58 -6.24
CA GLY A 262 11.23 24.35 -7.61
C GLY A 262 10.47 25.56 -8.14
N HIS A 263 10.50 25.80 -9.45
CA HIS A 263 9.55 26.73 -10.07
C HIS A 263 8.12 26.32 -9.68
N GLY A 264 7.36 27.31 -9.22
CA GLY A 264 6.20 27.11 -8.36
C GLY A 264 5.11 26.23 -8.94
N PHE A 265 4.73 25.22 -8.16
CA PHE A 265 3.37 24.71 -8.15
C PHE A 265 3.01 24.36 -6.71
N VAL A 266 2.73 25.38 -5.91
CA VAL A 266 1.87 25.22 -4.74
C VAL A 266 0.46 25.27 -5.33
N GLN A 267 -0.28 24.16 -5.31
CA GLN A 267 -1.72 24.25 -5.48
C GLN A 267 -2.23 24.94 -4.21
N ARG A 268 -2.16 26.28 -4.19
CA ARG A 268 -2.80 27.09 -3.17
C ARG A 268 -4.29 26.84 -3.34
N VAL A 269 -4.85 25.98 -2.50
CA VAL A 269 -6.29 25.98 -2.24
C VAL A 269 -6.55 27.26 -1.46
N GLY A 270 -6.62 28.37 -2.19
CA GLY A 270 -6.94 29.67 -1.64
C GLY A 270 -8.43 29.69 -1.32
N VAL A 271 -8.77 29.52 -0.04
CA VAL A 271 -9.97 30.17 0.48
C VAL A 271 -9.63 31.65 0.51
N LYS A 272 -9.96 32.36 -0.57
CA LYS A 272 -9.94 33.82 -0.58
C LYS A 272 -11.08 34.25 0.36
N LEU A 273 -10.75 34.54 1.61
CA LEU A 273 -11.66 35.25 2.50
C LEU A 273 -11.87 36.64 1.88
N LEU A 274 -13.01 36.81 1.22
CA LEU A 274 -13.51 38.13 0.83
C LEU A 274 -13.80 38.89 2.12
N GLY A 275 -13.12 40.01 2.33
CA GLY A 275 -13.61 41.04 3.24
C GLY A 275 -12.55 41.70 4.11
N ASP A 276 -11.57 42.36 3.50
CA ASP A 276 -10.98 43.56 4.09
C ASP A 276 -11.10 44.67 3.05
N GLY A 277 -12.15 45.48 3.20
CA GLY A 277 -12.52 46.50 2.23
C GLY A 277 -13.87 47.16 2.50
N MET A 278 -14.18 47.43 3.77
CA MET A 278 -15.08 48.52 4.14
C MET A 278 -14.51 49.18 5.40
N GLU A 279 -13.75 50.25 5.20
CA GLU A 279 -13.70 51.32 6.19
C GLU A 279 -14.75 52.38 5.84
N PRO A 280 -15.32 53.07 6.85
CA PRO A 280 -16.53 53.90 6.74
C PRO A 280 -16.40 55.17 5.90
#